data_AF-A0A3B9UZF7-F1
#
_entry.id   AF-A0A3B9UZF7-F1
#
_cell.length_a   1.000
_cell.length_b   1.000
_cell.length_c   1.000
_cell.angle_alpha   90.00
_cell.angle_beta   90.00
_cell.angle_gamma   90.00
#
_symmetry.space_group_name_H-M   'P 1'
#
loop_
_entity.id
_entity.type
_entity.pdbx_description
1 polymer ?
#
loop_
_entity_poly.entity_id
_entity_poly.type
_entity_poly.pdbx_seq_one_letter_code
_entity_poly.pdbx_strand_id
1 'polypeptide(L)'
;MNPREFINTIYLGDRFCKSILIDGYNERVKIQINTISRIRSESGNWEYYNDENIEDGLIVFTGVKSILLEPQGFIPNDEIEIVSAELIEDDEESFIFNI
;
A
#
# COMPACT_ATOMS: atom_id res chain seq x y z
N MET A 1 13.35 -9.53 4.59
CA MET A 1 12.67 -8.27 4.26
C MET A 1 11.48 -8.15 5.19
N ASN A 2 11.47 -7.15 6.06
CA ASN A 2 10.29 -6.85 6.88
C ASN A 2 9.24 -6.10 6.02
N PRO A 3 7.99 -5.96 6.47
CA PRO A 3 6.95 -5.33 5.65
C PRO A 3 7.26 -3.86 5.28
N ARG A 4 7.91 -3.11 6.18
CA ARG A 4 8.39 -1.74 5.92
C ARG A 4 9.45 -1.67 4.82
N GLU A 5 10.40 -2.60 4.78
CA GLU A 5 11.37 -2.71 3.69
C GLU A 5 10.67 -3.10 2.39
N PHE A 6 9.67 -3.99 2.46
CA PHE A 6 8.93 -4.42 1.28
C PHE A 6 8.11 -3.30 0.66
N ILE A 7 7.40 -2.50 1.45
CA ILE A 7 6.57 -1.42 0.92
C ILE A 7 7.40 -0.37 0.18
N ASN A 8 8.63 -0.10 0.64
CA ASN A 8 9.58 0.79 -0.03
C ASN A 8 10.10 0.25 -1.37
N THR A 9 9.89 -1.02 -1.68
CA THR A 9 10.21 -1.60 -3.01
C THR A 9 9.07 -1.47 -4.00
N ILE A 10 7.96 -0.83 -3.62
CA ILE A 10 6.79 -0.60 -4.47
C ILE A 10 6.74 0.89 -4.84
N TYR A 11 6.54 1.16 -6.12
CA TYR A 11 6.29 2.51 -6.62
C TYR A 11 4.79 2.72 -6.82
N LEU A 12 4.24 3.77 -6.18
CA LEU A 12 2.83 4.17 -6.28
C LEU A 12 2.60 5.60 -6.79
N GLY A 13 3.66 6.39 -7.08
CA GLY A 13 3.54 7.85 -7.24
C GLY A 13 2.47 8.34 -8.23
N ASP A 14 2.32 7.71 -9.39
CA ASP A 14 1.29 8.02 -10.40
C ASP A 14 0.22 6.91 -10.50
N ARG A 15 0.02 6.16 -9.40
CA ARG A 15 -0.88 5.02 -9.30
C ARG A 15 -2.07 5.39 -8.43
N PHE A 16 -3.25 4.91 -8.76
CA PHE A 16 -4.48 5.32 -8.08
C PHE A 16 -5.24 4.15 -7.44
N CYS A 17 -5.93 4.46 -6.35
CA CYS A 17 -6.82 3.56 -5.63
C CYS A 17 -8.06 3.27 -6.48
N LYS A 18 -8.30 1.99 -6.76
CA LYS A 18 -9.54 1.52 -7.41
C LYS A 18 -10.57 1.06 -6.39
N SER A 19 -10.13 0.37 -5.33
CA SER A 19 -11.02 -0.15 -4.31
C SER A 19 -10.29 -0.51 -3.02
N ILE A 20 -11.03 -0.54 -1.91
CA ILE A 20 -10.60 -1.12 -0.64
C ILE A 20 -11.56 -2.26 -0.29
N LEU A 21 -11.02 -3.46 -0.07
CA LEU A 21 -11.79 -4.64 0.33
C LEU A 21 -11.45 -4.99 1.78
N ILE A 22 -12.47 -5.00 2.63
CA ILE A 22 -12.34 -5.31 4.06
C ILE A 22 -12.96 -6.69 4.32
N ASP A 23 -12.13 -7.62 4.78
CA ASP A 23 -12.50 -8.99 5.13
C ASP A 23 -12.22 -9.21 6.62
N GLY A 24 -13.23 -8.92 7.44
CA GLY A 24 -13.13 -9.01 8.89
C GLY A 24 -13.05 -10.45 9.41
N TYR A 25 -13.47 -11.45 8.64
CA TYR A 25 -13.37 -12.87 9.06
C TYR A 25 -11.92 -13.35 9.02
N ASN A 26 -11.17 -12.93 7.99
CA ASN A 26 -9.76 -13.29 7.83
C ASN A 26 -8.79 -12.20 8.29
N GLU A 27 -9.27 -11.17 8.99
CA GLU A 27 -8.48 -10.01 9.43
C GLU A 27 -7.64 -9.39 8.29
N ARG A 28 -8.27 -9.18 7.13
CA ARG A 28 -7.56 -8.81 5.90
C ARG A 28 -8.12 -7.54 5.27
N VAL A 29 -7.21 -6.67 4.86
CA VAL A 29 -7.52 -5.48 4.06
C VAL A 29 -6.76 -5.56 2.75
N LYS A 30 -7.44 -5.28 1.64
CA LYS A 30 -6.82 -5.23 0.32
C LYS A 30 -7.05 -3.88 -0.30
N ILE A 31 -6.01 -3.26 -0.80
CA ILE A 31 -6.08 -2.03 -1.59
C ILE A 31 -5.80 -2.42 -3.04
N GLN A 32 -6.78 -2.20 -3.91
CA GLN A 32 -6.62 -2.41 -5.34
C GLN A 32 -6.05 -1.15 -5.97
N ILE A 33 -4.95 -1.32 -6.70
CA ILE A 33 -4.24 -0.27 -7.41
C ILE A 33 -4.37 -0.54 -8.90
N ASN A 34 -4.47 0.50 -9.72
CA ASN A 34 -4.48 0.34 -11.18
C ASN A 34 -3.24 -0.41 -11.69
N THR A 35 -2.05 -0.11 -11.17
CA THR A 35 -0.81 -0.80 -11.51
C THR A 35 0.15 -0.75 -10.31
N ILE A 36 0.66 -1.90 -9.89
CA ILE A 36 1.72 -1.98 -8.88
C ILE A 36 3.05 -2.17 -9.61
N SER A 37 3.97 -1.22 -9.43
CA SER A 37 5.31 -1.25 -10.01
C SER A 37 6.38 -1.54 -8.95
N ARG A 38 7.51 -2.15 -9.35
CA ARG A 38 8.59 -2.56 -8.43
C ARG A 38 9.84 -1.72 -8.64
N ILE A 39 10.33 -1.11 -7.57
CA ILE A 39 11.63 -0.43 -7.57
C ILE A 39 12.73 -1.49 -7.46
N ARG A 40 13.54 -1.61 -8.52
CA ARG A 40 14.66 -2.56 -8.61
C ARG A 40 16.04 -1.89 -8.71
N SER A 41 16.07 -0.56 -8.81
CA SER A 41 17.32 0.17 -8.86
C SER A 41 18.08 0.05 -7.54
N GLU A 42 19.41 -0.05 -7.61
CA GLU A 42 20.27 0.02 -6.42
C GLU A 42 20.17 1.38 -5.72
N SER A 43 19.79 2.42 -6.46
CA SER A 43 19.60 3.78 -5.96
C SER A 43 18.33 3.95 -5.12
N GLY A 44 17.38 3.01 -5.20
CA GLY A 44 16.06 3.13 -4.58
C GLY A 44 15.12 4.08 -5.32
N ASN A 45 15.54 4.64 -6.46
CA ASN A 45 14.70 5.50 -7.29
C ASN A 45 13.89 4.70 -8.30
N TRP A 46 12.71 5.20 -8.65
CA TRP A 46 11.97 4.67 -9.78
C TRP A 46 12.69 4.96 -11.11
N GLU A 47 12.98 3.91 -11.88
CA GLU A 47 13.71 3.98 -13.16
C GLU A 47 12.89 3.41 -14.33
N TYR A 48 11.56 3.53 -14.27
CA TYR A 48 10.65 3.06 -15.33
C TYR A 48 10.73 1.56 -15.65
N TYR A 49 11.08 0.74 -14.66
CA TYR A 49 11.18 -0.72 -14.80
C TYR A 49 9.80 -1.39 -14.78
N ASN A 50 9.28 -1.75 -15.96
CA ASN A 50 7.90 -2.18 -16.12
C ASN A 50 7.70 -3.71 -16.23
N ASP A 51 8.75 -4.52 -16.32
CA ASP A 51 8.62 -5.97 -16.58
C ASP A 51 7.90 -6.73 -15.43
N GLU A 52 7.93 -6.17 -14.22
CA GLU A 52 7.25 -6.71 -13.03
C GLU A 52 5.97 -5.96 -12.67
N ASN A 53 5.43 -5.14 -13.57
CA ASN A 53 4.16 -4.46 -13.31
C ASN A 53 3.04 -5.47 -13.10
N ILE A 54 2.25 -5.25 -12.06
CA ILE A 54 1.03 -5.99 -11.81
C ILE A 54 -0.13 -5.03 -12.06
N GLU A 55 -0.72 -5.13 -13.25
CA GLU A 55 -1.96 -4.44 -13.60
C GLU A 55 -3.11 -4.95 -12.71
N ASP A 56 -3.96 -4.03 -12.26
CA ASP A 56 -5.06 -4.28 -11.32
C ASP A 56 -4.62 -5.03 -10.04
N GLY A 57 -3.40 -4.73 -9.59
CA GLY A 57 -2.75 -5.39 -8.45
C GLY A 57 -3.43 -5.10 -7.12
N LEU A 58 -3.19 -6.00 -6.15
CA LEU A 58 -3.68 -5.89 -4.78
C LEU A 58 -2.51 -5.80 -3.80
N ILE A 59 -2.46 -4.75 -3.00
CA ILE A 59 -1.66 -4.72 -1.77
C ILE A 59 -2.50 -5.35 -0.67
N VAL A 60 -1.99 -6.41 -0.03
CA VAL A 60 -2.74 -7.22 0.93
C VAL A 60 -2.11 -7.12 2.31
N PHE A 61 -2.88 -6.59 3.26
CA PHE A 61 -2.54 -6.57 4.68
C PHE A 61 -3.30 -7.69 5.40
N THR A 62 -2.63 -8.42 6.27
CA THR A 62 -3.20 -9.53 7.06
C THR A 62 -2.96 -9.30 8.54
N GLY A 63 -3.86 -9.80 9.39
CA GLY A 63 -3.81 -9.55 10.84
C GLY A 63 -4.25 -8.13 11.21
N VAL A 64 -5.01 -7.46 10.33
CA VAL A 64 -5.40 -6.06 10.52
C VAL A 64 -6.41 -5.93 11.65
N LYS A 65 -6.10 -5.08 12.64
CA LYS A 65 -6.96 -4.83 13.80
C LYS A 65 -7.88 -3.62 13.64
N SER A 66 -7.46 -2.63 12.87
CA SER A 66 -8.23 -1.40 12.63
C SER A 66 -7.89 -0.77 11.30
N ILE A 67 -8.80 0.08 10.80
CA ILE A 67 -8.59 0.95 9.63
C ILE A 67 -9.17 2.31 10.00
N LEU A 68 -8.43 3.36 9.68
CA LEU A 68 -8.87 4.74 9.81
C LEU A 68 -8.85 5.40 8.44
N LEU A 69 -9.96 6.04 8.08
CA LEU A 69 -10.07 6.85 6.87
C LEU A 69 -10.30 8.29 7.33
N GLU A 70 -9.39 9.21 6.97
CA GLU A 70 -9.46 10.61 7.33
C GLU A 70 -9.61 11.49 6.07
N PRO A 71 -10.60 12.41 6.03
CA PRO A 71 -11.64 12.63 7.04
C PRO A 71 -12.60 11.43 7.16
N GLN A 72 -13.27 11.31 8.30
CA GLN A 72 -14.16 10.17 8.57
C GLN A 72 -15.20 9.99 7.47
N GLY A 73 -15.28 8.78 6.92
CA GLY A 73 -16.20 8.44 5.84
C GLY A 73 -15.70 8.78 4.44
N PHE A 74 -14.48 9.32 4.31
CA PHE A 74 -13.81 9.43 3.02
C PHE A 74 -13.62 8.04 2.41
N ILE A 75 -13.92 7.91 1.11
CA ILE A 75 -13.72 6.68 0.35
C ILE A 75 -12.63 6.98 -0.69
N PRO A 76 -11.41 6.44 -0.50
CA PRO A 76 -10.29 6.75 -1.38
C PRO A 76 -10.51 6.25 -2.81
N ASN A 77 -10.24 7.12 -3.79
CA ASN A 77 -10.44 6.84 -5.22
C ASN A 77 -9.48 7.61 -6.16
N ASP A 78 -8.36 8.10 -5.64
CA ASP A 78 -7.40 8.95 -6.37
C ASP A 78 -5.97 8.39 -6.30
N GLU A 79 -5.00 9.15 -6.82
CA GLU A 79 -3.56 8.89 -6.72
C GLU A 79 -3.14 8.57 -5.28
N ILE A 80 -2.35 7.51 -5.09
CA ILE A 80 -1.90 7.06 -3.78
C ILE A 80 -0.42 7.38 -3.60
N GLU A 81 -0.12 8.11 -2.53
CA GLU A 81 1.24 8.22 -2.03
C GLU A 81 1.39 7.46 -0.71
N ILE A 82 2.46 6.67 -0.59
CA ILE A 82 2.84 6.06 0.69
C ILE A 82 3.58 7.12 1.49
N VAL A 83 3.01 7.49 2.63
CA VAL A 83 3.52 8.59 3.45
C VAL A 83 4.52 8.09 4.47
N SER A 84 4.13 7.05 5.21
CA SER A 84 4.98 6.45 6.23
C SER A 84 4.54 5.03 6.58
N ALA A 85 5.48 4.28 7.13
CA ALA A 85 5.23 3.05 7.87
C ALA A 85 5.92 3.20 9.23
N GLU A 86 5.16 3.06 10.29
CA GLU A 86 5.54 3.37 11.66
C GLU A 86 5.32 2.16 12.57
N LEU A 87 6.27 1.92 13.47
CA LEU A 87 6.10 0.93 14.54
C LEU A 87 5.34 1.62 15.67
N ILE A 88 4.22 1.03 16.11
CA ILE A 88 3.44 1.58 17.22
C ILE A 88 3.91 0.93 18.54
N GLU A 89 3.65 -0.37 18.76
CA GLU A 89 4.01 -1.15 19.96
C GLU A 89 3.95 -2.67 19.65
N ASP A 90 4.63 -3.53 20.43
CA ASP A 90 4.51 -5.01 20.40
C ASP A 90 4.44 -5.68 19.00
N ASP A 91 5.37 -5.33 18.10
CA ASP A 91 5.45 -5.81 16.71
C ASP A 91 4.26 -5.41 15.80
N GLU A 92 3.43 -4.46 16.23
CA GLU A 92 2.39 -3.86 15.40
C GLU A 92 2.93 -2.69 14.55
N GLU A 93 2.61 -2.73 13.25
CA GLU A 93 2.99 -1.71 12.28
C GLU A 93 1.74 -0.97 11.77
N SER A 94 1.85 0.35 11.68
CA SER A 94 0.88 1.22 11.02
C SER A 94 1.41 1.71 9.68
N PHE A 95 0.56 1.69 8.66
CA PHE A 95 0.86 2.19 7.33
C PHE A 95 -0.05 3.36 7.01
N ILE A 96 0.53 4.50 6.66
CA ILE A 96 -0.18 5.72 6.32
C ILE A 96 -0.06 5.97 4.82
N PHE A 97 -1.22 6.10 4.17
CA PHE A 97 -1.37 6.42 2.76
C PHE A 97 -2.11 7.75 2.61
N ASN A 98 -1.61 8.63 1.76
CA ASN A 98 -2.33 9.81 1.30
C ASN A 98 -3.02 9.44 -0.03
N ILE A 99 -4.30 9.77 -0.12
CA ILE A 99 -5.15 9.56 -1.29
C ILE A 99 -6.04 10.79 -1.45
#